data_AF-M4VBL9-F1
#
_entry.id   AF-M4VBL9-F1
#
_cell.length_a   1.000
_cell.length_b   1.000
_cell.length_c   1.000
_cell.angle_alpha   90.00
_cell.angle_beta   90.00
_cell.angle_gamma   90.00
#
_symmetry.space_group_name_H-M   'P 1'
#
loop_
_entity.id
_entity.type
_entity.pdbx_description
1 polymer ?
#
loop_
_entity_poly.entity_id
_entity_poly.type
_entity_poly.pdbx_seq_one_letter_code
_entity_poly.pdbx_strand_id
1 'polypeptide(L)'
;MSTTDITAAINKNVDEKEFKKIEREIDTDNDDLDSDDESSESLRAREEAEAALELEKLAQAGGFNFDEENDFDFDAVDNILDLNEASFPQFTLAKNKARFLRMVSWYRQKEEWIEVAPVSGVTKLFKQQSKELEGIRASKMDYEMELETGTLTPSQRSYRRDELKMCKVQEKMAVHLISKLQVKIKSGRR
;
A
#
# COMPACT_ATOMS: atom_id res chain seq x y z
N MET A 1 34.28 22.94 -30.16
CA MET A 1 33.91 22.23 -28.92
C MET A 1 35.12 21.36 -28.57
N SER A 2 36.15 21.81 -27.83
CA SER A 2 36.23 22.29 -26.43
C SER A 2 35.60 21.27 -25.48
N THR A 3 36.24 20.69 -24.45
CA THR A 3 37.43 21.05 -23.66
C THR A 3 37.95 19.81 -22.93
N THR A 4 39.16 19.37 -23.25
CA THR A 4 40.03 18.63 -22.33
C THR A 4 41.40 19.27 -22.50
N ASP A 5 42.14 19.42 -21.40
CA ASP A 5 43.55 19.87 -21.36
C ASP A 5 43.83 21.35 -21.06
N ILE A 6 43.19 21.93 -20.03
CA ILE A 6 43.81 23.04 -19.28
C ILE A 6 43.65 22.81 -17.77
N THR A 7 44.23 21.70 -17.29
CA THR A 7 44.53 21.49 -15.88
C THR A 7 46.00 21.12 -15.76
N ALA A 8 46.89 22.10 -15.65
CA ALA A 8 48.17 21.96 -14.98
C ALA A 8 48.85 23.33 -14.81
N ALA A 9 49.07 23.69 -13.54
CA ALA A 9 50.17 24.51 -13.05
C ALA A 9 50.21 26.00 -13.40
N ILE A 10 49.64 26.83 -12.50
CA ILE A 10 50.42 27.89 -11.85
C ILE A 10 50.17 27.84 -10.35
N ASN A 11 51.27 27.78 -9.64
CA ASN A 11 51.48 27.46 -8.23
C ASN A 11 51.52 28.74 -7.39
N LYS A 12 51.07 28.62 -6.13
CA LYS A 12 51.63 29.21 -4.90
C LYS A 12 51.78 30.73 -4.70
N ASN A 13 51.21 31.12 -3.55
CA ASN A 13 51.64 32.13 -2.58
C ASN A 13 51.11 33.57 -2.70
N VAL A 14 50.89 34.14 -1.51
CA VAL A 14 50.56 35.54 -1.11
C VAL A 14 49.07 35.77 -0.84
N ASP A 15 48.58 36.15 0.35
CA ASP A 15 49.13 36.25 1.71
C ASP A 15 47.97 36.46 2.72
N GLU A 16 48.18 36.03 3.96
CA GLU A 16 47.23 35.90 5.09
C GLU A 16 47.01 37.20 5.92
N LYS A 17 46.37 38.27 5.38
CA LYS A 17 46.28 39.54 6.12
C LYS A 17 44.93 40.25 6.24
N GLU A 18 43.80 39.61 5.95
CA GLU A 18 42.48 40.26 6.11
C GLU A 18 41.59 39.71 7.24
N PHE A 19 42.11 38.85 8.11
CA PHE A 19 41.31 38.20 9.18
C PHE A 19 41.30 38.89 10.56
N LYS A 20 41.75 40.15 10.70
CA LYS A 20 41.93 40.77 12.05
C LYS A 20 41.39 42.18 12.26
N LYS A 21 40.47 42.67 11.42
CA LYS A 21 39.93 44.05 11.52
C LYS A 21 38.42 44.14 11.73
N ILE A 22 37.77 43.09 12.23
CA ILE A 22 36.30 43.07 12.47
C ILE A 22 35.99 42.62 13.91
N GLU A 23 36.79 43.05 14.90
CA GLU A 23 36.59 42.61 16.30
C GLU A 23 36.71 43.70 17.36
N ARG A 24 36.69 44.98 16.98
CA ARG A 24 36.56 46.05 17.99
C ARG A 24 35.63 47.14 17.52
N GLU A 25 34.77 47.52 18.46
CA GLU A 25 33.88 48.68 18.48
C GLU A 25 32.53 48.45 17.79
N ILE A 26 31.54 48.03 18.58
CA ILE A 26 30.37 48.84 18.97
C ILE A 26 29.72 48.12 20.16
N ASP A 27 29.88 48.71 21.34
CA ASP A 27 29.19 48.37 22.58
C ASP A 27 28.76 49.70 23.19
N THR A 28 27.46 50.03 23.06
CA THR A 28 26.63 50.92 23.90
C THR A 28 25.36 51.28 23.11
N ASP A 29 24.23 50.66 23.43
CA ASP A 29 23.24 51.26 24.34
C ASP A 29 21.99 50.37 24.43
N ASN A 30 21.62 50.13 25.69
CA ASN A 30 20.52 49.29 26.12
C ASN A 30 19.38 50.24 26.50
N ASP A 31 18.35 50.35 25.64
CA ASP A 31 17.09 51.04 25.95
C ASP A 31 15.92 50.15 25.50
N ASP A 32 15.52 49.29 26.44
CA ASP A 32 14.14 49.04 26.89
C ASP A 32 12.99 49.24 25.86
N LEU A 33 12.60 48.17 25.16
CA LEU A 33 11.26 48.02 24.58
C LEU A 33 10.81 46.54 24.65
N ASP A 34 10.19 46.21 25.78
CA ASP A 34 9.32 45.05 25.95
C ASP A 34 8.14 45.16 24.97
N SER A 35 8.06 44.26 23.97
CA SER A 35 6.79 43.92 23.34
C SER A 35 6.80 42.45 22.93
N ASP A 36 5.90 41.68 23.56
CA ASP A 36 5.56 40.30 23.26
C ASP A 36 5.45 40.03 21.74
N ASP A 37 6.50 39.46 21.13
CA ASP A 37 6.48 38.94 19.77
C ASP A 37 6.37 37.41 19.84
N GLU A 38 5.13 36.93 19.84
CA GLU A 38 4.78 35.53 19.59
C GLU A 38 5.59 35.04 18.38
N SER A 39 6.48 34.07 18.62
CA SER A 39 7.45 33.64 17.62
C SER A 39 6.74 33.29 16.31
N SER A 40 7.28 33.76 15.18
CA SER A 40 6.78 33.42 13.83
C SER A 40 6.61 31.90 13.59
N GLU A 41 7.28 31.08 14.40
CA GLU A 41 7.19 29.62 14.44
C GLU A 41 5.89 29.11 15.13
N SER A 42 5.44 29.79 16.19
CA SER A 42 4.14 29.56 16.86
C SER A 42 2.95 29.86 15.93
N LEU A 43 3.04 30.95 15.18
CA LEU A 43 2.01 31.35 14.21
C LEU A 43 1.91 30.38 13.02
N ARG A 44 3.04 29.90 12.49
CA ARG A 44 3.07 28.89 11.42
C ARG A 44 2.52 27.54 11.88
N ALA A 45 2.87 27.09 13.09
CA ALA A 45 2.35 25.85 13.63
C ALA A 45 0.82 25.88 13.83
N ARG A 46 0.29 27.06 14.20
CA ARG A 46 -1.16 27.27 14.34
C ARG A 46 -1.87 27.34 12.99
N GLU A 47 -1.28 28.01 12.00
CA GLU A 47 -1.81 28.09 10.64
C GLU A 47 -1.81 26.71 9.95
N GLU A 48 -0.76 25.91 10.12
CA GLU A 48 -0.70 24.53 9.63
C GLU A 48 -1.73 23.62 10.31
N ALA A 49 -1.94 23.78 11.62
CA ALA A 49 -2.95 23.03 12.37
C ALA A 49 -4.38 23.43 11.95
N GLU A 50 -4.64 24.72 11.74
CA GLU A 50 -5.93 25.23 11.26
C GLU A 50 -6.21 24.76 9.82
N ALA A 51 -5.21 24.80 8.94
CA ALA A 51 -5.33 24.30 7.57
C ALA A 51 -5.58 22.78 7.52
N ALA A 52 -4.94 22.00 8.39
CA ALA A 52 -5.18 20.57 8.52
C ALA A 52 -6.62 20.26 8.98
N LEU A 53 -7.13 21.03 9.94
CA LEU A 53 -8.48 20.88 10.49
C LEU A 53 -9.56 21.33 9.48
N GLU A 54 -9.28 22.36 8.69
CA GLU A 54 -10.17 22.81 7.63
C GLU A 54 -10.23 21.83 6.44
N LEU A 55 -9.09 21.21 6.09
CA LEU A 55 -9.05 20.12 5.12
C LEU A 55 -9.80 18.86 5.62
N GLU A 56 -9.69 18.54 6.91
CA GLU A 56 -10.45 17.47 7.56
C GLU A 56 -11.96 17.75 7.53
N LYS A 57 -12.38 18.99 7.86
CA LYS A 57 -13.78 19.42 7.77
C LYS A 57 -14.30 19.40 6.34
N LEU A 58 -13.51 19.75 5.34
CA LEU A 58 -13.89 19.66 3.92
C LEU A 58 -14.01 18.20 3.45
N ALA A 59 -13.12 17.31 3.92
CA ALA A 59 -13.24 15.88 3.67
C ALA A 59 -14.51 15.30 4.31
N GLN A 60 -14.91 15.81 5.48
CA GLN A 60 -16.12 15.38 6.21
C GLN A 60 -17.41 16.01 5.65
N ALA A 61 -17.35 17.24 5.13
CA ALA A 61 -18.46 17.94 4.49
C ALA A 61 -18.70 17.53 3.04
N GLY A 62 -17.67 16.96 2.38
CA GLY A 62 -17.71 16.53 0.98
C GLY A 62 -18.59 15.31 0.69
N GLY A 63 -19.20 14.67 1.69
CA GLY A 63 -20.22 13.64 1.50
C GLY A 63 -19.80 12.43 0.64
N PHE A 64 -18.50 12.28 0.34
CA PHE A 64 -17.96 11.10 -0.29
C PHE A 64 -17.76 10.04 0.80
N ASN A 65 -18.87 9.42 1.21
CA ASN A 65 -18.86 8.15 1.92
C ASN A 65 -18.31 7.08 0.98
N PHE A 66 -16.98 7.01 0.84
CA PHE A 66 -16.27 5.93 0.15
C PHE A 66 -16.38 4.57 0.88
N ASP A 67 -17.09 4.53 2.01
CA ASP A 67 -17.07 3.40 2.96
C ASP A 67 -18.27 2.44 2.85
N GLU A 68 -19.44 2.82 2.30
CA GLU A 68 -20.66 2.02 2.54
C GLU A 68 -21.26 1.26 1.33
N GLU A 69 -21.01 1.62 0.07
CA GLU A 69 -21.94 1.19 -0.98
C GLU A 69 -21.66 -0.15 -1.69
N ASN A 70 -20.55 -0.85 -1.48
CA ASN A 70 -20.30 -2.13 -2.19
C ASN A 70 -19.36 -3.09 -1.43
N ASP A 71 -19.61 -3.34 -0.15
CA ASP A 71 -18.90 -4.43 0.52
C ASP A 71 -19.52 -5.76 0.06
N PHE A 72 -18.79 -6.48 -0.77
CA PHE A 72 -19.23 -7.77 -1.32
C PHE A 72 -19.29 -8.78 -0.18
N ASP A 73 -20.47 -9.37 0.05
CA ASP A 73 -20.65 -10.37 1.10
C ASP A 73 -19.97 -11.69 0.71
N PHE A 74 -18.77 -11.89 1.26
CA PHE A 74 -17.99 -13.09 1.04
C PHE A 74 -18.55 -14.30 1.77
N ASP A 75 -19.40 -14.16 2.78
CA ASP A 75 -19.90 -15.30 3.55
C ASP A 75 -21.16 -15.90 2.92
N ALA A 76 -21.96 -15.09 2.20
CA ALA A 76 -23.16 -15.54 1.51
C ALA A 76 -22.91 -16.41 0.26
N VAL A 77 -21.69 -16.38 -0.29
CA VAL A 77 -21.34 -17.15 -1.49
C VAL A 77 -20.72 -18.48 -1.05
N ASP A 78 -21.03 -19.61 -1.69
CA ASP A 78 -20.29 -20.85 -1.41
C ASP A 78 -19.01 -20.93 -2.26
N ASN A 79 -19.15 -20.73 -3.57
CA ASN A 79 -18.06 -20.79 -4.54
C ASN A 79 -18.05 -19.58 -5.47
N ILE A 80 -16.96 -18.82 -5.46
CA ILE A 80 -16.80 -17.62 -6.30
C ILE A 80 -16.71 -17.99 -7.79
N LEU A 81 -16.25 -19.20 -8.11
CA LEU A 81 -16.07 -19.64 -9.49
C LEU A 81 -17.39 -19.83 -10.25
N ASP A 82 -18.49 -20.04 -9.52
CA ASP A 82 -19.83 -20.29 -10.07
C ASP A 82 -20.63 -19.00 -10.27
N LEU A 83 -20.11 -17.86 -9.78
CA LEU A 83 -20.75 -16.56 -9.92
C LEU A 83 -20.72 -16.08 -11.37
N ASN A 84 -21.76 -15.32 -11.73
CA ASN A 84 -21.77 -14.54 -12.97
C ASN A 84 -20.83 -13.34 -12.85
N GLU A 85 -20.32 -12.86 -13.98
CA GLU A 85 -19.39 -11.72 -14.00
C GLU A 85 -20.00 -10.43 -13.44
N ALA A 86 -21.32 -10.27 -13.59
CA ALA A 86 -22.05 -9.14 -13.03
C ALA A 86 -22.10 -9.14 -11.50
N SER A 87 -21.97 -10.32 -10.88
CA SER A 87 -21.95 -10.51 -9.43
C SER A 87 -20.54 -10.62 -8.85
N PHE A 88 -19.50 -10.30 -9.62
CA PHE A 88 -18.14 -10.31 -9.08
C PHE A 88 -17.87 -9.13 -8.15
N PRO A 89 -16.93 -9.29 -7.19
CA PRO A 89 -16.49 -8.18 -6.35
C PRO A 89 -16.02 -7.00 -7.18
N GLN A 90 -16.43 -5.80 -6.79
CA GLN A 90 -16.00 -4.57 -7.43
C GLN A 90 -14.67 -4.10 -6.84
N PHE A 91 -13.75 -3.74 -7.74
CA PHE A 91 -12.44 -3.19 -7.41
C PHE A 91 -12.36 -1.74 -7.85
N THR A 92 -11.76 -0.90 -7.01
CA THR A 92 -11.48 0.51 -7.27
C THR A 92 -10.55 0.66 -8.48
N LEU A 93 -9.50 -0.19 -8.54
CA LEU A 93 -8.52 -0.15 -9.62
C LEU A 93 -8.77 -1.19 -10.71
N ALA A 94 -8.74 -0.76 -11.97
CA ALA A 94 -8.84 -1.65 -13.13
C ALA A 94 -7.73 -2.73 -13.16
N LYS A 95 -6.52 -2.40 -12.65
CA LYS A 95 -5.43 -3.36 -12.49
C LYS A 95 -5.79 -4.50 -11.53
N ASN A 96 -6.49 -4.19 -10.44
CA ASN A 96 -6.93 -5.18 -9.45
C ASN A 96 -8.06 -6.03 -10.02
N LYS A 97 -9.02 -5.43 -10.74
CA LYS A 97 -10.03 -6.17 -11.51
C LYS A 97 -9.38 -7.16 -12.50
N ALA A 98 -8.37 -6.72 -13.25
CA ALA A 98 -7.66 -7.60 -14.18
C ALA A 98 -6.90 -8.73 -13.46
N ARG A 99 -6.28 -8.46 -12.29
CA ARG A 99 -5.64 -9.47 -11.44
C ARG A 99 -6.67 -10.50 -10.96
N PHE A 100 -7.84 -10.04 -10.49
CA PHE A 100 -8.95 -10.90 -10.09
C PHE A 100 -9.41 -11.81 -11.23
N LEU A 101 -9.65 -11.27 -12.43
CA LEU A 101 -10.10 -12.07 -13.58
C LEU A 101 -9.06 -13.12 -13.99
N ARG A 102 -7.76 -12.78 -13.95
CA ARG A 102 -6.68 -13.76 -14.20
C ARG A 102 -6.68 -14.86 -13.15
N MET A 103 -6.92 -14.51 -11.89
CA MET A 103 -7.03 -15.48 -10.81
C MET A 103 -8.21 -16.43 -11.04
N VAL A 104 -9.41 -15.90 -11.31
CA VAL A 104 -10.60 -16.71 -11.65
C VAL A 104 -10.32 -17.67 -12.81
N SER A 105 -9.73 -17.17 -13.90
CA SER A 105 -9.37 -18.00 -15.05
C SER A 105 -8.40 -19.12 -14.68
N TRP A 106 -7.36 -18.83 -13.90
CA TRP A 106 -6.39 -19.82 -13.45
C TRP A 106 -7.04 -20.92 -12.61
N TYR A 107 -7.89 -20.55 -11.64
CA TYR A 107 -8.54 -21.53 -10.78
C TYR A 107 -9.51 -22.41 -11.56
N ARG A 108 -10.31 -21.87 -12.49
CA ARG A 108 -11.18 -22.68 -13.39
C ARG A 108 -10.37 -23.70 -14.19
N GLN A 109 -9.27 -23.27 -14.81
CA GLN A 109 -8.37 -24.17 -15.53
C GLN A 109 -7.78 -25.26 -14.62
N LYS A 110 -7.50 -24.94 -13.35
CA LYS A 110 -7.03 -25.93 -12.39
C LYS A 110 -8.10 -26.93 -12.00
N GLU A 111 -9.36 -26.53 -11.90
CA GLU A 111 -10.46 -27.47 -11.63
C GLU A 111 -10.61 -28.50 -12.75
N GLU A 112 -10.64 -28.05 -14.00
CA GLU A 112 -10.70 -28.93 -15.18
C GLU A 112 -9.48 -29.85 -15.25
N TRP A 113 -8.29 -29.31 -15.00
CA TRP A 113 -7.05 -30.09 -14.98
C TRP A 113 -7.05 -31.17 -13.89
N ILE A 114 -7.63 -30.89 -12.71
CA ILE A 114 -7.70 -31.86 -11.62
C ILE A 114 -8.43 -33.11 -12.06
N GLU A 115 -9.42 -33.06 -12.94
CA GLU A 115 -10.17 -34.24 -13.38
C GLU A 115 -9.29 -35.25 -14.11
N VAL A 116 -8.38 -34.77 -14.95
CA VAL A 116 -7.52 -35.61 -15.81
C VAL A 116 -6.09 -35.80 -15.29
N ALA A 117 -5.67 -35.01 -14.30
CA ALA A 117 -4.29 -35.04 -13.82
C ALA A 117 -3.92 -36.35 -13.09
N PRO A 118 -2.68 -36.84 -13.21
CA PRO A 118 -2.20 -37.96 -12.42
C PRO A 118 -2.11 -37.59 -10.94
N VAL A 119 -2.34 -38.56 -10.04
CA VAL A 119 -2.31 -38.36 -8.57
C VAL A 119 -0.99 -37.72 -8.09
N SER A 120 0.14 -38.03 -8.73
CA SER A 120 1.43 -37.42 -8.42
C SER A 120 1.45 -35.91 -8.68
N GLY A 121 0.86 -35.47 -9.80
CA GLY A 121 0.71 -34.06 -10.15
C GLY A 121 -0.22 -33.33 -9.18
N VAL A 122 -1.37 -33.94 -8.87
CA VAL A 122 -2.33 -33.44 -7.88
C VAL A 122 -1.69 -33.29 -6.50
N THR A 123 -0.92 -34.28 -6.06
CA THR A 123 -0.19 -34.25 -4.78
C THR A 123 0.84 -33.12 -4.71
N LYS A 124 1.56 -32.87 -5.82
CA LYS A 124 2.52 -31.75 -5.89
C LYS A 124 1.79 -30.40 -5.78
N LEU A 125 0.71 -30.23 -6.55
CA LEU A 125 -0.09 -29.00 -6.50
C LEU A 125 -0.70 -28.78 -5.12
N PHE A 126 -1.21 -29.84 -4.48
CA PHE A 126 -1.76 -29.77 -3.12
C PHE A 126 -0.76 -29.21 -2.11
N LYS A 127 0.48 -29.68 -2.11
CA LYS A 127 1.54 -29.17 -1.21
C LYS A 127 1.86 -27.71 -1.49
N GLN A 128 1.94 -27.33 -2.77
CA GLN A 128 2.19 -25.95 -3.17
C GLN A 128 1.06 -25.03 -2.71
N GLN A 129 -0.19 -25.37 -3.02
CA GLN A 129 -1.36 -24.56 -2.69
C GLN A 129 -1.59 -24.47 -1.18
N SER A 130 -1.29 -25.54 -0.42
CA SER A 130 -1.37 -25.49 1.05
C SER A 130 -0.40 -24.47 1.65
N LYS A 131 0.83 -24.40 1.11
CA LYS A 131 1.82 -23.40 1.53
C LYS A 131 1.43 -21.98 1.09
N GLU A 132 0.92 -21.83 -0.13
CA GLU A 132 0.45 -20.53 -0.63
C GLU A 132 -0.74 -20.01 0.19
N LEU A 133 -1.65 -20.89 0.65
CA LEU A 133 -2.78 -20.54 1.52
C LEU A 133 -2.34 -19.89 2.83
N GLU A 134 -1.27 -20.40 3.46
CA GLU A 134 -0.71 -19.80 4.67
C GLU A 134 -0.22 -18.38 4.40
N GLY A 135 0.46 -18.15 3.27
CA GLY A 135 0.90 -16.82 2.85
C GLY A 135 -0.27 -15.87 2.58
N ILE A 136 -1.33 -16.35 1.94
CA ILE A 136 -2.55 -15.55 1.68
C ILE A 136 -3.20 -15.12 3.00
N ARG A 137 -3.29 -16.02 3.99
CA ARG A 137 -3.86 -15.73 5.31
C ARG A 137 -3.03 -14.73 6.10
N ALA A 138 -1.71 -14.83 6.04
CA ALA A 138 -0.82 -13.85 6.65
C ALA A 138 -1.05 -12.45 6.04
N SER A 139 -1.01 -12.33 4.71
CA SER A 139 -1.26 -11.04 4.04
C SER A 139 -2.67 -10.49 4.31
N LYS A 140 -3.68 -11.36 4.38
CA LYS A 140 -5.05 -10.96 4.75
C LYS A 140 -5.07 -10.30 6.13
N MET A 141 -4.47 -10.95 7.13
CA MET A 141 -4.38 -10.44 8.50
C MET A 141 -3.62 -9.11 8.55
N ASP A 142 -2.54 -8.98 7.79
CA ASP A 142 -1.77 -7.73 7.69
C ASP A 142 -2.65 -6.59 7.17
N TYR A 143 -3.43 -6.81 6.11
CA TYR A 143 -4.34 -5.80 5.57
C TYR A 143 -5.51 -5.46 6.49
N GLU A 144 -6.06 -6.45 7.20
CA GLU A 144 -7.10 -6.23 8.23
C GLU A 144 -6.55 -5.33 9.34
N MET A 145 -5.36 -5.66 9.86
CA MET A 145 -4.70 -4.86 10.90
C MET A 145 -4.40 -3.44 10.44
N GLU A 146 -3.87 -3.25 9.23
CA GLU A 146 -3.59 -1.91 8.70
C GLU A 146 -4.86 -1.06 8.59
N LEU A 147 -5.98 -1.64 8.16
CA LEU A 147 -7.27 -0.95 8.07
C LEU A 147 -7.85 -0.59 9.44
N GLU A 148 -7.66 -1.47 10.43
CA GLU A 148 -8.07 -1.25 11.82
C GLU A 148 -7.24 -0.16 12.52
N THR A 149 -5.93 -0.06 12.23
CA THR A 149 -5.04 0.92 12.87
C THR A 149 -5.43 2.38 12.59
N GLY A 150 -6.21 2.64 11.54
CA GLY A 150 -6.76 3.97 11.25
C GLY A 150 -5.74 5.02 10.80
N THR A 151 -4.47 4.65 10.62
CA THR A 151 -3.39 5.58 10.25
C THR A 151 -3.34 5.91 8.74
N LEU A 152 -4.12 5.20 7.92
CA LEU A 152 -4.13 5.33 6.48
C LEU A 152 -4.96 6.52 6.01
N THR A 153 -4.46 7.23 5.00
CA THR A 153 -5.24 8.25 4.28
C THR A 153 -6.43 7.60 3.55
N PRO A 154 -7.49 8.35 3.20
CA PRO A 154 -8.65 7.79 2.50
C PRO A 154 -8.29 7.04 1.20
N SER A 155 -7.35 7.57 0.40
CA SER A 155 -6.90 6.93 -0.83
C SER A 155 -6.11 5.64 -0.57
N GLN A 156 -5.26 5.63 0.46
CA GLN A 156 -4.55 4.43 0.89
C GLN A 156 -5.52 3.38 1.43
N ARG A 157 -6.51 3.78 2.23
CA ARG A 157 -7.55 2.92 2.77
C ARG A 157 -8.34 2.23 1.65
N SER A 158 -8.76 2.97 0.62
CA SER A 158 -9.43 2.40 -0.55
C SER A 158 -8.57 1.33 -1.24
N TYR A 159 -7.26 1.57 -1.37
CA TYR A 159 -6.33 0.61 -1.96
C TYR A 159 -6.16 -0.64 -1.08
N ARG A 160 -5.97 -0.47 0.24
CA ARG A 160 -5.86 -1.60 1.19
C ARG A 160 -7.14 -2.42 1.26
N ARG A 161 -8.32 -1.79 1.15
CA ARG A 161 -9.60 -2.49 1.03
C ARG A 161 -9.64 -3.39 -0.21
N ASP A 162 -9.18 -2.91 -1.36
CA ASP A 162 -9.12 -3.74 -2.57
C ASP A 162 -8.13 -4.91 -2.41
N GLU A 163 -6.97 -4.72 -1.78
CA GLU A 163 -6.02 -5.80 -1.53
C GLU A 163 -6.59 -6.82 -0.52
N LEU A 164 -7.28 -6.36 0.52
CA LEU A 164 -8.01 -7.24 1.44
C LEU A 164 -9.09 -8.06 0.72
N LYS A 165 -9.91 -7.43 -0.14
CA LYS A 165 -10.88 -8.14 -0.99
C LYS A 165 -10.18 -9.20 -1.85
N MET A 166 -9.04 -8.87 -2.45
CA MET A 166 -8.25 -9.83 -3.24
C MET A 166 -7.81 -11.03 -2.40
N CYS A 167 -7.31 -10.81 -1.19
CA CYS A 167 -6.92 -11.87 -0.26
C CYS A 167 -8.11 -12.73 0.15
N LYS A 168 -9.28 -12.14 0.46
CA LYS A 168 -10.51 -12.87 0.79
C LYS A 168 -10.97 -13.77 -0.35
N VAL A 169 -11.00 -13.25 -1.58
CA VAL A 169 -11.30 -14.04 -2.78
C VAL A 169 -10.30 -15.20 -2.93
N GLN A 170 -9.01 -14.88 -2.88
CA GLN A 170 -7.94 -15.84 -3.13
C GLN A 170 -7.93 -16.96 -2.09
N GLU A 171 -8.14 -16.63 -0.82
CA GLU A 171 -8.26 -17.60 0.27
C GLU A 171 -9.39 -18.58 -0.02
N LYS A 172 -10.58 -18.07 -0.35
CA LYS A 172 -11.76 -18.91 -0.58
C LYS A 172 -11.60 -19.86 -1.76
N MET A 173 -11.04 -19.35 -2.86
CA MET A 173 -10.77 -20.16 -4.05
C MET A 173 -9.64 -21.18 -3.79
N ALA A 174 -8.61 -20.82 -3.04
CA ALA A 174 -7.56 -21.75 -2.61
C ALA A 174 -8.12 -22.88 -1.73
N VAL A 175 -8.96 -22.57 -0.74
CA VAL A 175 -9.61 -23.56 0.12
C VAL A 175 -10.48 -24.53 -0.70
N HIS A 176 -11.25 -23.99 -1.65
CA HIS A 176 -12.06 -24.82 -2.56
C HIS A 176 -11.17 -25.76 -3.40
N LEU A 177 -10.12 -25.21 -4.03
CA LEU A 177 -9.18 -25.98 -4.83
C LEU A 177 -8.50 -27.09 -4.02
N ILE A 178 -8.00 -26.75 -2.82
CA ILE A 178 -7.37 -27.69 -1.89
C ILE A 178 -8.33 -28.82 -1.53
N SER A 179 -9.61 -28.50 -1.29
CA SER A 179 -10.63 -29.50 -0.99
C SER A 179 -10.81 -30.49 -2.14
N LYS A 180 -10.91 -30.01 -3.39
CA LYS A 180 -10.96 -30.87 -4.60
C LYS A 180 -9.71 -31.73 -4.76
N LEU A 181 -8.52 -31.15 -4.54
CA LEU A 181 -7.25 -31.88 -4.60
C LEU A 181 -7.20 -33.01 -3.55
N GLN A 182 -7.63 -32.74 -2.32
CA GLN A 182 -7.69 -33.74 -1.26
C GLN A 182 -8.63 -34.89 -1.61
N VAL A 183 -9.81 -34.61 -2.17
CA VAL A 183 -10.75 -35.66 -2.60
C VAL A 183 -10.12 -36.56 -3.66
N LYS A 184 -9.43 -36.00 -4.65
CA LYS A 184 -8.76 -36.81 -5.69
C LYS A 184 -7.59 -37.63 -5.14
N ILE A 185 -6.79 -37.06 -4.24
CA ILE A 185 -5.69 -37.79 -3.58
C ILE A 185 -6.25 -38.96 -2.76
N LYS A 186 -7.31 -38.71 -1.98
CA LYS A 186 -7.95 -39.74 -1.13
C LYS A 186 -8.64 -40.83 -1.95
N SER A 187 -9.27 -40.48 -3.07
CA SER A 187 -9.97 -41.46 -3.91
C SER A 187 -9.01 -42.39 -4.65
N GLY A 188 -7.74 -42.00 -4.83
CA GLY A 188 -6.73 -42.80 -5.52
C GLY A 188 -7.07 -43.08 -6.99
N ARG A 189 -8.11 -42.44 -7.55
CA ARG A 189 -8.57 -42.63 -8.92
C ARG A 189 -7.50 -42.09 -9.87
N ARG A 190 -6.84 -43.01 -10.57
CA ARG A 190 -5.83 -42.73 -11.58
C ARG A 190 -6.46 -42.20 -12.85
#